data_AF-A0A3C1N560-F1
#
_entry.id   AF-A0A3C1N560-F1
#
_cell.length_a   1.000
_cell.length_b   1.000
_cell.length_c   1.000
_cell.angle_alpha   90.00
_cell.angle_beta   90.00
_cell.angle_gamma   90.00
#
_symmetry.space_group_name_H-M   'P 1'
#
loop_
_entity.id
_entity.type
_entity.pdbx_description
1 polymer ?
#
loop_
_entity_poly.entity_id
_entity_poly.type
_entity_poly.pdbx_seq_one_letter_code
_entity_poly.pdbx_strand_id
1 'polypeptide(L)'
;FESAVIAAAGDAFGVANWMGGEMAAALNRDQCTLKDAPITPVMLGDLVVLMNNGTISGRIAKTVFDAMWQGDGSAQEIVDLRGLTQISDSDALEKTVEEVLNQCPSQVAQYQAGQTKVLGFLVGQVMKMTEGKANPQKVNEILKRHLAD
;
A
#
# COMPACT_ATOMS: atom_id res chain seq x y z
N PHE A 1 14.28 7.35 -16.64
CA PHE A 1 13.34 7.86 -15.62
C PHE A 1 12.08 8.37 -16.32
N GLU A 2 12.25 9.25 -17.30
CA GLU A 2 11.26 9.85 -18.19
C GLU A 2 10.25 8.84 -18.77
N SER A 3 10.72 7.71 -19.30
CA SER A 3 9.82 6.67 -19.84
C SER A 3 8.90 6.07 -18.77
N ALA A 4 9.39 5.90 -17.54
CA ALA A 4 8.57 5.43 -16.43
C ALA A 4 7.55 6.50 -16.00
N VAL A 5 7.93 7.78 -16.04
CA VAL A 5 7.02 8.90 -15.76
C VAL A 5 5.89 8.97 -16.79
N ILE A 6 6.18 8.74 -18.08
CA ILE A 6 5.16 8.68 -19.13
C ILE A 6 4.17 7.54 -18.84
N ALA A 7 4.67 6.34 -18.52
CA ALA A 7 3.84 5.20 -18.15
C ALA A 7 3.03 5.46 -16.86
N ALA A 8 3.62 6.18 -15.90
CA ALA A 8 2.98 6.59 -14.65
C ALA A 8 1.97 7.76 -14.79
N ALA A 9 1.48 8.03 -16.01
CA ALA A 9 0.59 9.15 -16.30
C ALA A 9 1.10 10.52 -15.82
N GLY A 10 2.42 10.72 -15.86
CA GLY A 10 3.08 11.96 -15.46
C GLY A 10 3.48 12.06 -13.99
N ASP A 11 3.29 11.02 -13.19
CA ASP A 11 3.68 11.04 -11.77
C ASP A 11 5.20 10.89 -11.57
N ALA A 12 5.92 11.99 -11.77
CA ALA A 12 7.35 12.07 -11.59
C ALA A 12 7.79 11.81 -10.14
N PHE A 13 6.98 12.21 -9.15
CA PHE A 13 7.32 12.07 -7.74
C PHE A 13 7.20 10.61 -7.28
N GLY A 14 6.10 9.94 -7.64
CA GLY A 14 5.89 8.51 -7.38
C GLY A 14 7.02 7.67 -7.98
N VAL A 15 7.35 7.89 -9.25
CA VAL A 15 8.45 7.19 -9.93
C VAL A 15 9.79 7.46 -9.24
N ALA A 16 10.11 8.71 -8.89
CA ALA A 16 11.37 9.05 -8.23
C ALA A 16 11.50 8.37 -6.86
N ASN A 17 10.42 8.32 -6.07
CA ASN A 17 10.40 7.65 -4.77
C ASN A 17 10.67 6.15 -4.90
N TRP A 18 10.02 5.47 -5.85
CA TRP A 18 10.23 4.04 -6.07
C TRP A 18 11.63 3.73 -6.63
N MET A 19 12.14 4.59 -7.50
CA MET A 19 13.52 4.47 -8.00
C MET A 19 14.56 4.65 -6.89
N GLY A 20 14.37 5.63 -6.01
CA GLY A 20 15.27 5.90 -4.89
C GLY A 20 15.11 4.95 -3.69
N GLY A 21 13.95 4.30 -3.57
CA GLY A 21 13.61 3.35 -2.53
C GLY A 21 13.82 1.90 -2.97
N GLU A 22 12.72 1.23 -3.32
CA GLU A 22 12.67 -0.21 -3.57
C GLU A 22 13.56 -0.65 -4.73
N MET A 23 13.62 0.12 -5.83
CA MET A 23 14.50 -0.19 -6.96
C MET A 23 15.98 -0.12 -6.55
N ALA A 24 16.39 0.96 -5.89
CA ALA A 24 17.76 1.11 -5.40
C ALA A 24 18.13 0.01 -4.39
N ALA A 25 17.20 -0.36 -3.50
CA ALA A 25 17.39 -1.44 -2.54
C ALA A 25 17.57 -2.80 -3.24
N ALA A 26 16.76 -3.10 -4.26
CA ALA A 26 16.83 -4.34 -5.02
C ALA A 26 18.13 -4.44 -5.84
N LEU A 27 18.53 -3.35 -6.52
CA LEU A 27 19.81 -3.26 -7.24
C LEU A 27 21.00 -3.53 -6.31
N ASN A 28 21.01 -2.93 -5.13
CA ASN A 28 22.08 -3.13 -4.14
C ASN A 28 22.09 -4.56 -3.61
N ARG A 29 20.91 -5.13 -3.31
CA ARG A 29 20.76 -6.51 -2.82
C ARG A 29 21.32 -7.52 -3.82
N ASP A 30 21.01 -7.33 -5.09
CA ASP A 30 21.35 -8.29 -6.15
C ASP A 30 22.66 -7.91 -6.87
N GLN A 31 23.34 -6.86 -6.39
CA GLN A 31 24.62 -6.35 -6.88
C GLN A 31 24.62 -6.08 -8.39
N CYS A 32 23.52 -5.54 -8.91
CA CYS A 32 23.32 -5.29 -10.32
C CYS A 32 23.05 -3.81 -10.63
N THR A 33 23.13 -3.44 -11.91
CA THR A 33 22.86 -2.06 -12.34
C THR A 33 21.46 -1.93 -12.91
N LEU A 34 20.99 -0.70 -13.12
CA LEU A 34 19.71 -0.43 -13.80
C LEU A 34 19.60 -1.11 -15.17
N LYS A 35 20.73 -1.41 -15.85
CA LYS A 35 20.72 -2.10 -17.14
C LYS A 35 20.42 -3.59 -17.02
N ASP A 36 20.69 -4.17 -15.87
CA ASP A 36 20.51 -5.58 -15.56
C ASP A 36 19.19 -5.85 -14.84
N ALA A 37 18.49 -4.77 -14.44
CA ALA A 37 17.26 -4.89 -13.68
C ALA A 37 16.15 -5.55 -14.51
N PRO A 38 15.41 -6.52 -13.93
CA PRO A 38 14.29 -7.19 -14.60
C PRO A 38 13.07 -6.28 -14.74
N ILE A 39 13.07 -5.11 -14.09
CA ILE A 39 11.99 -4.14 -14.12
C ILE A 39 12.23 -3.10 -15.22
N THR A 40 11.39 -3.11 -16.24
CA THR A 40 11.40 -2.08 -17.27
C THR A 40 10.79 -0.76 -16.76
N PRO A 41 11.09 0.39 -17.40
CA PRO A 41 10.46 1.65 -17.05
C PRO A 41 8.92 1.61 -17.12
N VAL A 42 8.35 0.90 -18.10
CA VAL A 42 6.89 0.77 -18.26
C VAL A 42 6.31 0.00 -17.07
N MET A 43 6.90 -1.14 -16.71
CA MET A 43 6.46 -1.95 -15.57
C MET A 43 6.44 -1.14 -14.27
N LEU A 44 7.47 -0.32 -14.02
CA LEU A 44 7.51 0.54 -12.85
C LEU A 44 6.40 1.60 -12.89
N GLY A 45 6.17 2.22 -14.06
CA GLY A 45 5.09 3.20 -14.22
C GLY A 45 3.71 2.60 -14.00
N ASP A 46 3.46 1.40 -14.51
CA ASP A 46 2.20 0.68 -14.32
C ASP A 46 1.96 0.36 -12.84
N LEU A 47 2.99 -0.08 -12.10
CA LEU A 47 2.90 -0.28 -10.65
C LEU A 47 2.47 1.01 -9.92
N VAL A 48 3.05 2.15 -10.30
CA VAL A 48 2.69 3.46 -9.74
C VAL A 48 1.25 3.81 -10.06
N VAL A 49 0.76 3.54 -11.27
CA VAL A 49 -0.64 3.75 -11.66
C VAL A 49 -1.60 2.93 -10.79
N LEU A 50 -1.31 1.66 -10.54
CA LEU A 50 -2.15 0.80 -9.68
C LEU A 50 -2.19 1.27 -8.23
N MET A 51 -1.13 1.88 -7.74
CA MET A 51 -1.11 2.50 -6.43
C MET A 51 -1.94 3.79 -6.42
N ASN A 52 -1.74 4.66 -7.42
CA ASN A 52 -2.38 5.97 -7.51
C ASN A 52 -3.90 5.88 -7.71
N ASN A 53 -4.37 4.87 -8.44
CA ASN A 53 -5.81 4.64 -8.63
C ASN A 53 -6.46 3.86 -7.48
N GLY A 54 -5.71 3.50 -6.44
CA GLY A 54 -6.21 2.78 -5.26
C GLY A 54 -6.50 1.31 -5.49
N THR A 55 -6.02 0.71 -6.58
CA THR A 55 -6.13 -0.74 -6.81
C THR A 55 -5.32 -1.50 -5.77
N ILE A 56 -4.12 -1.02 -5.42
CA ILE A 56 -3.27 -1.61 -4.39
C ILE A 56 -2.76 -0.58 -3.40
N SER A 57 -2.55 -1.01 -2.15
CA SER A 57 -1.91 -0.17 -1.14
C SER A 57 -0.40 -0.10 -1.38
N GLY A 58 0.27 0.90 -0.82
CA GLY A 58 1.74 0.98 -0.88
C GLY A 58 2.44 -0.25 -0.26
N ARG A 59 1.82 -0.90 0.74
CA ARG A 59 2.35 -2.15 1.32
C ARG A 59 2.26 -3.30 0.32
N ILE A 60 1.12 -3.44 -0.35
CA ILE A 60 0.94 -4.45 -1.40
C ILE A 60 1.87 -4.16 -2.58
N ALA A 61 2.02 -2.91 -2.98
CA ALA A 61 2.89 -2.52 -4.08
C ALA A 61 4.34 -2.99 -3.88
N LYS A 62 4.85 -3.02 -2.64
CA LYS A 62 6.18 -3.60 -2.35
C LYS A 62 6.23 -5.10 -2.61
N THR A 63 5.18 -5.81 -2.21
CA THR A 63 5.04 -7.25 -2.46
C THR A 63 4.93 -7.55 -3.97
N VAL A 64 4.18 -6.72 -4.70
CA VAL A 64 4.05 -6.82 -6.15
C VAL A 64 5.39 -6.51 -6.82
N PHE A 65 6.09 -5.46 -6.40
CA PHE A 65 7.41 -5.11 -6.91
C PHE A 65 8.42 -6.25 -6.74
N ASP A 66 8.48 -6.87 -5.56
CA ASP A 66 9.39 -8.01 -5.32
C ASP A 66 9.06 -9.20 -6.22
N ALA A 67 7.77 -9.49 -6.47
CA ALA A 67 7.34 -10.55 -7.39
C ALA A 67 7.68 -10.20 -8.85
N MET A 68 7.47 -8.95 -9.28
CA MET A 68 7.90 -8.49 -10.60
C MET A 68 9.42 -8.64 -10.76
N TRP A 69 10.18 -8.34 -9.71
CA TRP A 69 11.63 -8.46 -9.70
C TRP A 69 12.09 -9.92 -9.83
N GLN A 70 11.31 -10.87 -9.30
CA GLN A 70 11.54 -12.30 -9.45
C GLN A 70 11.10 -12.86 -10.82
N GLY A 71 10.46 -12.04 -11.65
CA GLY A 71 9.98 -12.43 -12.97
C GLY A 71 8.59 -13.06 -12.98
N ASP A 72 7.79 -12.86 -11.93
CA ASP A 72 6.43 -13.42 -11.80
C ASP A 72 5.39 -12.77 -12.74
N GLY A 73 5.78 -11.75 -13.51
CA GLY A 73 4.94 -11.07 -14.49
C GLY A 73 4.82 -9.56 -14.26
N SER A 74 3.83 -8.96 -14.91
CA SER A 74 3.49 -7.55 -14.73
C SER A 74 2.76 -7.29 -13.41
N ALA A 75 2.73 -6.02 -12.98
CA ALA A 75 2.06 -5.62 -11.75
C ALA A 75 0.59 -6.04 -11.72
N GLN A 76 -0.14 -5.83 -12.83
CA GLN A 76 -1.56 -6.16 -12.94
C GLN A 76 -1.80 -7.68 -12.84
N GLU A 77 -1.02 -8.48 -13.58
CA GLU A 77 -1.15 -9.95 -13.54
C GLU A 77 -0.92 -10.50 -12.12
N ILE A 78 0.08 -9.98 -11.41
CA ILE A 78 0.38 -10.40 -10.04
C ILE A 78 -0.76 -10.01 -9.10
N VAL A 79 -1.33 -8.81 -9.25
CA VAL A 79 -2.46 -8.34 -8.43
C VAL A 79 -3.69 -9.22 -8.62
N ASP A 80 -4.02 -9.54 -9.87
CA ASP A 80 -5.20 -10.35 -10.21
C ASP A 80 -5.01 -11.79 -9.75
N LEU A 81 -3.86 -12.40 -10.04
CA LEU A 81 -3.56 -13.79 -9.69
C LEU A 81 -3.56 -14.02 -8.18
N ARG A 82 -3.09 -13.03 -7.40
CA ARG A 82 -2.95 -13.15 -5.94
C ARG A 82 -4.09 -12.48 -5.16
N GLY A 83 -5.10 -11.94 -5.84
CA GLY A 83 -6.24 -11.27 -5.21
C GLY A 83 -5.82 -10.15 -4.27
N LEU A 84 -4.92 -9.28 -4.75
CA LEU A 84 -4.29 -8.22 -3.95
C LEU A 84 -5.00 -6.86 -4.04
N THR A 85 -6.16 -6.79 -4.70
CA THR A 85 -6.94 -5.56 -4.81
C THR A 85 -7.36 -5.03 -3.43
N GLN A 86 -7.34 -3.70 -3.26
CA GLN A 86 -7.77 -3.10 -2.01
C GLN A 86 -9.27 -3.29 -1.75
N ILE A 87 -9.57 -3.64 -0.50
CA ILE A 87 -10.92 -3.70 0.03
C ILE A 87 -11.33 -2.27 0.40
N SER A 88 -12.36 -1.78 -0.29
CA SER A 88 -12.98 -0.47 -0.03
C SER A 88 -14.46 -0.58 0.35
N ASP A 89 -15.01 -1.80 0.38
CA ASP A 89 -16.37 -2.07 0.81
C ASP A 89 -16.53 -1.72 2.29
N SER A 90 -17.47 -0.83 2.59
CA SER A 90 -17.66 -0.32 3.95
C SER A 90 -18.04 -1.45 4.91
N ASP A 91 -18.97 -2.33 4.55
CA ASP A 91 -19.48 -3.36 5.46
C ASP A 91 -18.39 -4.37 5.89
N ALA A 92 -17.49 -4.74 4.96
CA ALA A 92 -16.35 -5.59 5.28
C ALA A 92 -15.33 -4.90 6.20
N LEU A 93 -15.07 -3.60 5.97
CA LEU A 93 -14.13 -2.83 6.77
C LEU A 93 -14.68 -2.51 8.16
N GLU A 94 -15.98 -2.27 8.30
CA GLU A 94 -16.67 -1.99 9.58
C GLU A 94 -16.39 -3.09 10.60
N LYS A 95 -16.65 -4.35 10.23
CA LYS A 95 -16.43 -5.50 11.12
C LYS A 95 -14.98 -5.61 11.58
N THR A 96 -14.04 -5.36 10.65
CA THR A 96 -12.61 -5.42 10.97
C THR A 96 -12.20 -4.28 11.91
N VAL A 97 -12.77 -3.09 11.72
CA VAL A 97 -12.54 -1.93 12.59
C VAL A 97 -13.08 -2.20 13.99
N GLU A 98 -14.32 -2.68 14.11
CA GLU A 98 -14.93 -3.05 15.40
C GLU A 98 -14.07 -4.08 16.15
N GLU A 99 -13.57 -5.10 15.45
CA GLU A 99 -12.70 -6.10 16.05
C GLU A 99 -11.37 -5.49 16.55
N VAL A 100 -10.74 -4.62 15.76
CA VAL A 100 -9.51 -3.92 16.18
C VAL A 100 -9.75 -3.03 17.40
N LEU A 101 -10.87 -2.30 17.45
CA LEU A 101 -11.23 -1.44 18.59
C LEU A 101 -11.43 -2.27 19.86
N ASN A 102 -12.10 -3.42 19.74
CA ASN A 102 -12.28 -4.38 20.85
C ASN A 102 -10.95 -4.98 21.33
N GLN A 103 -9.99 -5.22 20.43
CA GLN A 103 -8.64 -5.69 20.78
C GLN A 103 -7.73 -4.59 21.35
N CYS A 104 -8.06 -3.31 21.14
CA CYS A 104 -7.23 -2.16 21.51
C CYS A 104 -7.93 -1.17 22.47
N PRO A 105 -8.54 -1.62 23.60
CA PRO A 105 -9.36 -0.74 24.45
C PRO A 105 -8.55 0.42 25.06
N SER A 106 -7.27 0.20 25.35
CA SER A 106 -6.39 1.24 25.89
C SER A 106 -6.16 2.39 24.90
N GLN A 107 -6.08 2.08 23.61
CA GLN A 107 -5.88 3.07 22.54
C GLN A 107 -7.16 3.83 22.24
N VAL A 108 -8.32 3.17 22.36
CA VAL A 108 -9.64 3.82 22.32
C VAL A 108 -9.75 4.88 23.42
N ALA A 109 -9.42 4.52 24.66
CA ALA A 109 -9.44 5.46 25.79
C ALA A 109 -8.45 6.63 25.61
N GLN A 110 -7.24 6.36 25.07
CA GLN A 110 -6.27 7.41 24.74
C GLN A 110 -6.81 8.39 23.71
N TYR A 111 -7.48 7.90 22.66
CA TYR A 111 -8.09 8.74 21.64
C TYR A 111 -9.19 9.64 22.24
N GLN A 112 -10.08 9.05 23.04
CA GLN A 112 -11.15 9.78 23.74
C GLN A 112 -10.61 10.82 24.73
N ALA A 113 -9.42 10.58 25.31
CA ALA A 113 -8.69 11.56 26.12
C ALA A 113 -7.99 12.66 25.30
N GLY A 114 -8.20 12.71 23.98
CA GLY A 114 -7.67 13.73 23.06
C GLY A 114 -6.33 13.39 22.40
N GLN A 115 -5.79 12.18 22.61
CA GLN A 115 -4.51 11.77 22.00
C GLN A 115 -4.69 11.28 20.55
N THR A 116 -4.93 12.20 19.63
CA THR A 116 -5.25 11.89 18.22
C THR A 116 -4.19 11.09 17.46
N LYS A 117 -2.92 11.12 17.90
CA LYS A 117 -1.82 10.33 17.29
C LYS A 117 -2.06 8.82 17.34
N VAL A 118 -2.83 8.33 18.32
CA VAL A 118 -3.14 6.90 18.46
C VAL A 118 -3.99 6.36 17.29
N LEU A 119 -4.68 7.25 16.56
CA LEU A 119 -5.45 6.87 15.39
C LEU A 119 -4.56 6.22 14.32
N GLY A 120 -3.34 6.70 14.11
CA GLY A 120 -2.39 6.09 13.17
C GLY A 120 -2.00 4.67 13.56
N PHE A 121 -1.92 4.37 14.85
CA PHE A 121 -1.70 3.02 15.35
C PHE A 121 -2.90 2.12 15.06
N LEU A 122 -4.13 2.58 15.32
CA LEU A 122 -5.36 1.82 15.06
C LEU A 122 -5.53 1.52 13.56
N VAL A 123 -5.27 2.52 12.69
CA VAL A 123 -5.21 2.31 11.23
C VAL A 123 -4.19 1.21 10.91
N GLY A 124 -3.00 1.26 11.51
CA GLY A 124 -1.96 0.25 11.35
C GLY A 124 -2.41 -1.17 11.75
N GLN A 125 -3.19 -1.31 12.83
CA GLN A 125 -3.75 -2.60 13.24
C GLN A 125 -4.76 -3.14 12.23
N VAL A 126 -5.67 -2.30 11.72
CA VAL A 126 -6.63 -2.71 10.67
C VAL A 126 -5.88 -3.10 9.38
N MET A 127 -4.86 -2.33 8.98
CA MET A 127 -4.01 -2.67 7.85
C MET A 127 -3.27 -3.99 8.06
N LYS A 128 -2.84 -4.30 9.30
CA LYS A 128 -2.19 -5.57 9.61
C LYS A 128 -3.18 -6.73 9.47
N MET A 129 -4.37 -6.59 10.03
CA MET A 129 -5.41 -7.62 10.05
C MET A 129 -5.93 -7.96 8.65
N THR A 130 -6.01 -6.96 7.77
CA THR A 130 -6.40 -7.14 6.36
C THR A 130 -5.23 -7.45 5.43
N GLU A 131 -4.05 -7.74 5.98
CA GLU A 131 -2.83 -8.02 5.20
C GLU A 131 -2.46 -6.89 4.22
N GLY A 132 -2.81 -5.66 4.56
CA GLY A 132 -2.59 -4.47 3.74
C GLY A 132 -3.63 -4.25 2.65
N LYS A 133 -4.66 -5.10 2.54
CA LYS A 133 -5.73 -4.97 1.55
C LYS A 133 -6.72 -3.88 1.89
N ALA A 134 -6.94 -3.53 3.16
CA ALA A 134 -7.88 -2.45 3.45
C ALA A 134 -7.44 -1.11 2.84
N ASN A 135 -8.41 -0.30 2.42
CA ASN A 135 -8.17 1.06 1.98
C ASN A 135 -7.88 1.97 3.20
N PRO A 136 -6.70 2.59 3.32
CA PRO A 136 -6.32 3.33 4.52
C PRO A 136 -7.14 4.61 4.71
N GLN A 137 -7.58 5.26 3.64
CA GLN A 137 -8.47 6.43 3.73
C GLN A 137 -9.83 6.02 4.30
N LYS A 138 -10.43 4.94 3.77
CA LYS A 138 -11.72 4.42 4.27
C LYS A 138 -11.62 3.93 5.71
N VAL A 139 -10.57 3.20 6.07
CA VAL A 139 -10.34 2.77 7.45
C VAL A 139 -10.22 3.95 8.41
N ASN A 140 -9.52 5.01 8.01
CA ASN A 140 -9.40 6.22 8.81
C ASN A 140 -10.75 6.93 8.98
N GLU A 141 -11.56 7.00 7.93
CA GLU A 141 -12.94 7.53 8.00
C GLU A 141 -13.82 6.72 8.97
N ILE A 142 -13.80 5.39 8.87
CA ILE A 142 -14.60 4.49 9.71
C ILE A 142 -14.16 4.58 11.18
N LEU A 143 -12.86 4.51 11.46
CA LEU A 143 -12.32 4.62 12.81
C LEU A 143 -12.72 5.95 13.47
N LYS A 144 -12.62 7.07 12.75
CA LYS A 144 -13.01 8.38 13.28
C LYS A 144 -14.48 8.45 13.67
N ARG A 145 -15.36 7.80 12.91
CA ARG A 145 -16.79 7.73 13.21
C ARG A 145 -17.04 6.91 14.47
N HIS A 146 -16.53 5.68 14.53
CA HIS A 146 -16.66 4.81 15.73
C HIS A 146 -16.09 5.43 17.01
N LEU A 147 -15.02 6.22 16.89
CA LEU A 147 -14.37 6.85 18.04
C LEU A 147 -14.98 8.20 18.44
N ALA A 148 -15.88 8.76 17.62
CA ALA A 148 -16.60 10.00 17.90
C ALA A 148 -17.97 9.76 18.56
N ASP A 149 -18.48 8.53 18.47
CA ASP A 149 -19.65 8.04 19.21
C ASP A 149 -19.30 7.70 20.66
#